data_AF-A0A1F9DHK5-F1
#
_entry.id   AF-A0A1F9DHK5-F1
#
_cell.length_a   1.000
_cell.length_b   1.000
_cell.length_c   1.000
_cell.angle_alpha   90.00
_cell.angle_beta   90.00
_cell.angle_gamma   90.00
#
_symmetry.space_group_name_H-M   'P 1'
#
loop_
_entity.id
_entity.type
_entity.pdbx_description
1 polymer ?
#
loop_
_entity_poly.entity_id
_entity_poly.type
_entity_poly.pdbx_seq_one_letter_code
_entity_poly.pdbx_strand_id
1 'polypeptide(L)'
;MKRLIVSLTVLVLVLSVGSAGWGQKPLSVIGKSEQSEQVPNPTLDMAIKDGLAKAVAEVVGSMVSLQDIQKKQELLSKEFLQNTEPYILSYSIADKTVLPTGYQAALEVLVDTRGVEKRLASLGLLRERDEGSRLREVRLSISGVTSYQSYVAIERLLAEDTEVQDFAIAEMGPTLFIWKVMMRGDAGRLTARFLAADFDGLKARVITAERERVELGLSR
;
A
#
# COMPACT_ATOMS: atom_id res chain seq x y z
N MET A 1 48.58 -25.77 -29.86
CA MET A 1 48.24 -24.43 -29.34
C MET A 1 46.82 -24.06 -29.77
N LYS A 2 45.81 -24.26 -28.92
CA LYS A 2 44.48 -23.63 -29.07
C LYS A 2 43.94 -23.40 -27.66
N ARG A 3 43.97 -22.16 -27.19
CA ARG A 3 43.39 -21.73 -25.90
C ARG A 3 41.90 -21.50 -26.14
N LEU A 4 41.05 -22.34 -25.56
CA LEU A 4 39.61 -22.11 -25.47
C LEU A 4 39.36 -21.15 -24.30
N ILE A 5 39.09 -19.89 -24.63
CA ILE A 5 38.58 -18.90 -23.69
C ILE A 5 37.07 -19.13 -23.65
N VAL A 6 36.61 -19.84 -22.62
CA VAL A 6 35.18 -19.98 -22.31
C VAL A 6 34.78 -18.71 -21.56
N SER A 7 34.16 -17.78 -22.29
CA SER A 7 33.60 -16.54 -21.76
C SER A 7 32.36 -16.86 -20.94
N LEU A 8 32.49 -16.80 -19.61
CA LEU A 8 31.42 -16.94 -18.64
C LEU A 8 30.63 -15.61 -18.59
N THR A 9 29.63 -15.47 -19.45
CA THR A 9 28.73 -14.31 -19.42
C THR A 9 27.72 -14.51 -18.29
N VAL A 10 28.06 -14.02 -17.09
CA VAL A 10 27.14 -13.92 -15.97
C VAL A 10 26.15 -12.80 -16.28
N LEU A 11 24.97 -13.19 -16.76
CA LEU A 11 23.82 -12.30 -16.91
C LEU A 11 23.26 -12.02 -15.50
N VAL A 12 23.81 -11.02 -14.82
CA VAL A 12 23.24 -10.49 -13.56
C VAL A 12 22.00 -9.69 -13.95
N LEU A 13 20.85 -10.37 -13.96
CA LEU A 13 19.54 -9.74 -14.05
C LEU A 13 19.28 -9.05 -12.70
N VAL A 14 19.71 -7.79 -12.58
CA VAL A 14 19.35 -6.93 -11.45
C VAL A 14 17.86 -6.61 -11.61
N LEU A 15 17.01 -7.47 -11.06
CA LEU A 15 15.63 -7.12 -10.74
C LEU A 15 15.69 -6.10 -9.61
N SER A 16 15.87 -4.83 -9.97
CA SER A 16 15.49 -3.69 -9.15
C SER A 16 13.97 -3.70 -9.03
N VAL A 17 13.45 -4.61 -8.21
CA VAL A 17 12.13 -4.49 -7.62
C VAL A 17 12.24 -3.26 -6.73
N GLY A 18 11.91 -2.11 -7.30
CA GLY A 18 11.79 -0.87 -6.56
C GLY A 18 10.89 -1.15 -5.38
N SER A 19 11.45 -0.98 -4.18
CA SER A 19 10.69 -0.91 -2.94
C SER A 19 9.73 0.27 -3.07
N ALA A 20 8.57 0.03 -3.69
CA ALA A 20 7.45 0.94 -3.66
C ALA A 20 7.11 1.14 -2.18
N GLY A 21 7.47 2.31 -1.66
CA GLY A 21 7.18 2.70 -0.30
C GLY A 21 5.68 2.55 -0.04
N TRP A 22 5.34 1.75 0.96
CA TRP A 22 3.97 1.41 1.28
C TRP A 22 3.21 2.68 1.69
N GLY A 23 2.08 2.95 1.04
CA GLY A 23 1.32 4.19 1.21
C GLY A 23 1.40 5.16 0.02
N GLN A 24 1.99 4.75 -1.09
CA GLN A 24 2.09 5.55 -2.31
C GLN A 24 1.51 4.77 -3.49
N LYS A 25 0.79 5.44 -4.40
CA LYS A 25 0.28 4.82 -5.63
C LYS A 25 0.86 5.53 -6.85
N PRO A 26 1.68 4.86 -7.67
CA PRO A 26 2.07 5.40 -8.97
C PRO A 26 0.87 5.32 -9.93
N LEU A 27 0.60 6.41 -10.63
CA LEU A 27 -0.48 6.53 -11.60
C LEU A 27 0.02 7.17 -12.88
N SER A 28 -0.44 6.67 -14.02
CA SER A 28 -0.26 7.32 -15.31
C SER A 28 -1.57 7.99 -15.71
N VAL A 29 -1.55 9.31 -15.87
CA VAL A 29 -2.76 10.12 -16.11
C VAL A 29 -2.54 11.10 -17.25
N ILE A 30 -3.63 11.45 -17.92
CA ILE A 30 -3.62 12.44 -19.00
C ILE A 30 -4.38 13.68 -18.55
N GLY A 31 -3.61 14.76 -18.39
CA GLY A 31 -4.11 16.10 -18.14
C GLY A 31 -4.35 16.87 -19.44
N LYS A 32 -5.39 17.70 -19.48
CA LYS A 32 -5.77 18.51 -20.65
C LYS A 32 -6.10 19.94 -20.26
N SER A 33 -5.74 20.86 -21.13
CA SER A 33 -6.18 22.26 -21.09
C SER A 33 -6.66 22.63 -22.48
N GLU A 34 -7.95 22.91 -22.62
CA GLU A 34 -8.57 23.26 -23.89
C GLU A 34 -9.22 24.65 -23.77
N GLN A 35 -9.18 25.40 -24.87
CA GLN A 35 -9.85 26.68 -24.98
C GLN A 35 -11.36 26.47 -24.92
N SER A 36 -12.01 27.14 -23.96
CA SER A 36 -13.46 27.18 -23.82
C SER A 36 -13.91 28.62 -23.62
N GLU A 37 -15.20 28.89 -23.77
CA GLU A 37 -15.76 30.24 -23.56
C GLU A 37 -15.48 30.80 -22.14
N GLN A 38 -15.14 29.92 -21.20
CA GLN A 38 -14.95 30.25 -19.78
C GLN A 38 -13.47 30.36 -19.35
N VAL A 39 -12.50 29.91 -20.18
CA VAL A 39 -11.07 29.86 -19.82
C VAL A 39 -10.24 30.64 -20.84
N PRO A 40 -9.69 31.82 -20.48
CA PRO A 40 -9.25 32.78 -21.49
C PRO A 40 -7.99 32.40 -22.26
N ASN A 41 -7.16 31.46 -21.81
CA ASN A 41 -6.02 30.94 -22.58
C ASN A 41 -5.57 29.59 -22.01
N PRO A 42 -5.61 28.49 -22.78
CA PRO A 42 -5.11 27.21 -22.30
C PRO A 42 -3.59 27.27 -22.10
N THR A 43 -3.10 26.68 -21.01
CA THR A 43 -1.66 26.61 -20.72
C THR A 43 -1.25 25.19 -20.37
N LEU A 44 0.04 24.89 -20.53
CA LEU A 44 0.59 23.60 -20.10
C LEU A 44 0.38 23.38 -18.60
N ASP A 45 0.56 24.41 -17.77
CA ASP A 45 0.35 24.33 -16.32
C ASP A 45 -1.08 23.95 -15.96
N MET A 46 -2.07 24.42 -16.72
CA MET A 46 -3.45 24.00 -16.55
C MET A 46 -3.65 22.52 -16.89
N ALA A 47 -3.01 22.03 -17.96
CA ALA A 47 -3.05 20.61 -18.30
C ALA A 47 -2.38 19.76 -17.21
N ILE A 48 -1.26 20.22 -16.65
CA ILE A 48 -0.59 19.54 -15.52
C ILE A 48 -1.52 19.50 -14.31
N LYS A 49 -2.11 20.64 -13.91
CA LYS A 49 -3.05 20.72 -12.77
C LYS A 49 -4.25 19.79 -12.94
N ASP A 50 -4.83 19.73 -14.14
CA ASP A 50 -5.91 18.79 -14.46
C ASP A 50 -5.46 17.33 -14.34
N GLY A 51 -4.26 16.99 -14.83
CA GLY A 51 -3.68 15.65 -14.68
C GLY A 51 -3.48 15.26 -13.21
N LEU A 52 -2.91 16.15 -12.40
CA LEU A 52 -2.74 15.92 -10.95
C LEU A 52 -4.08 15.74 -10.24
N ALA A 53 -5.08 16.58 -10.56
CA ALA A 53 -6.43 16.44 -10.01
C ALA A 53 -7.06 15.10 -10.36
N LYS A 54 -6.88 14.61 -11.59
CA LYS A 54 -7.35 13.27 -12.01
C LYS A 54 -6.66 12.15 -11.25
N ALA A 55 -5.35 12.24 -11.02
CA ALA A 55 -4.63 11.24 -10.23
C ALA A 55 -5.18 11.15 -8.79
N VAL A 56 -5.37 12.29 -8.13
CA VAL A 56 -5.97 12.32 -6.78
C VAL A 56 -7.41 11.82 -6.81
N ALA A 57 -8.21 12.23 -7.82
CA ALA A 57 -9.59 11.79 -7.99
C ALA A 57 -9.70 10.26 -8.13
N GLU A 58 -8.78 9.64 -8.86
CA GLU A 58 -8.75 8.18 -9.00
C GLU A 58 -8.49 7.49 -7.66
N VAL A 59 -7.54 8.00 -6.87
CA VAL A 59 -7.25 7.47 -5.53
C VAL A 59 -8.47 7.63 -4.62
N VAL A 60 -9.08 8.82 -4.57
CA VAL A 60 -10.28 9.10 -3.78
C VAL A 60 -11.45 8.20 -4.20
N GLY A 61 -11.69 8.08 -5.51
CA GLY A 61 -12.75 7.25 -6.08
C GLY A 61 -12.58 5.76 -5.74
N SER A 62 -11.33 5.32 -5.54
CA SER A 62 -11.05 3.97 -5.08
C SER A 62 -11.32 3.74 -3.59
N MET A 63 -11.55 4.78 -2.78
CA MET A 63 -11.69 4.71 -1.31
C MET A 63 -13.07 5.12 -0.80
N VAL A 64 -13.86 5.81 -1.61
CA VAL A 64 -15.19 6.33 -1.25
C VAL A 64 -16.27 5.53 -1.99
N SER A 65 -17.47 5.41 -1.41
CA SER A 65 -18.59 4.76 -2.09
C SER A 65 -19.12 5.65 -3.23
N LEU A 66 -19.67 5.06 -4.30
CA LEU A 66 -20.28 5.82 -5.38
C LEU A 66 -21.43 6.72 -4.90
N GLN A 67 -22.16 6.28 -3.86
CA GLN A 67 -23.23 7.08 -3.25
C GLN A 67 -22.68 8.32 -2.53
N ASP A 68 -21.58 8.17 -1.80
CA ASP A 68 -20.94 9.28 -1.08
C ASP A 68 -20.27 10.27 -2.03
N ILE A 69 -19.72 9.79 -3.15
CA ILE A 69 -19.16 10.65 -4.21
C ILE A 69 -20.24 11.59 -4.75
N GLN A 70 -21.44 11.06 -5.03
CA GLN A 70 -22.55 11.88 -5.54
C GLN A 70 -23.10 12.83 -4.47
N LYS A 71 -23.31 12.35 -3.24
CA LYS A 71 -23.89 13.15 -2.15
C LYS A 71 -22.96 14.25 -1.64
N LYS A 72 -21.64 14.01 -1.65
CA LYS A 72 -20.63 14.94 -1.09
C LYS A 72 -19.66 15.44 -2.16
N GLN A 73 -20.10 15.54 -3.42
CA GLN A 73 -19.27 15.96 -4.55
C GLN A 73 -18.61 17.33 -4.31
N GLU A 74 -19.35 18.31 -3.78
CA GLU A 74 -18.81 19.66 -3.50
C GLU A 74 -17.69 19.61 -2.45
N LEU A 75 -17.88 18.83 -1.38
CA LEU A 75 -16.88 18.65 -0.34
C LEU A 75 -15.62 17.96 -0.89
N LEU A 76 -15.80 16.87 -1.64
CA LEU A 76 -14.69 16.14 -2.26
C LEU A 76 -13.92 17.02 -3.26
N SER A 77 -14.64 17.80 -4.06
CA SER A 77 -14.05 18.74 -5.01
C SER A 77 -13.20 19.79 -4.30
N LYS A 78 -13.75 20.44 -3.27
CA LYS A 78 -13.07 21.47 -2.49
C LYS A 78 -11.83 20.92 -1.77
N GLU A 79 -11.94 19.73 -1.17
CA GLU A 79 -10.89 19.16 -0.33
C GLU A 79 -9.77 18.49 -1.12
N PHE A 80 -10.08 17.85 -2.26
CA PHE A 80 -9.11 17.02 -2.99
C PHE A 80 -8.80 17.51 -4.40
N LEU A 81 -9.78 18.08 -5.13
CA LEU A 81 -9.58 18.48 -6.53
C LEU A 81 -9.08 19.92 -6.68
N GLN A 82 -9.53 20.80 -5.79
CA GLN A 82 -9.05 22.19 -5.73
C GLN A 82 -7.76 22.34 -4.92
N ASN A 83 -7.44 21.34 -4.09
CA ASN A 83 -6.27 21.34 -3.20
C ASN A 83 -5.49 20.02 -3.34
N THR A 84 -4.92 19.78 -4.52
CA THR A 84 -4.26 18.52 -4.86
C THR A 84 -2.84 18.41 -4.30
N GLU A 85 -2.15 19.54 -4.14
CA GLU A 85 -0.72 19.62 -3.78
C GLU A 85 -0.33 18.80 -2.54
N PRO A 86 -1.09 18.80 -1.42
CA PRO A 86 -0.72 18.04 -0.22
C PRO A 86 -0.72 16.52 -0.42
N TYR A 87 -1.35 16.02 -1.49
CA TYR A 87 -1.51 14.60 -1.77
C TYR A 87 -0.56 14.11 -2.87
N ILE A 88 0.20 15.00 -3.51
CA ILE A 88 1.17 14.63 -4.54
C ILE A 88 2.56 14.57 -3.91
N LEU A 89 3.18 13.40 -3.94
CA LEU A 89 4.55 13.22 -3.45
C LEU A 89 5.57 13.60 -4.50
N SER A 90 5.31 13.22 -5.74
CA SER A 90 6.11 13.62 -6.90
C SER A 90 5.30 13.42 -8.18
N TYR A 91 5.72 14.10 -9.25
CA TYR A 91 5.25 13.80 -10.60
C TYR A 91 6.35 14.05 -11.62
N SER A 92 6.24 13.41 -12.78
CA SER A 92 7.06 13.68 -13.95
C SER A 92 6.17 13.76 -15.20
N ILE A 93 6.61 14.53 -16.19
CA ILE A 93 5.93 14.67 -17.48
C ILE A 93 6.54 13.63 -18.42
N ALA A 94 5.77 12.59 -18.75
CA ALA A 94 6.20 11.54 -19.66
C ALA A 94 6.09 11.98 -21.12
N ASP A 95 5.02 12.72 -21.45
CA ASP A 95 4.82 13.28 -22.79
C ASP A 95 4.07 14.62 -22.73
N LYS A 96 4.34 15.47 -23.73
CA LYS A 96 3.65 16.74 -23.95
C LYS A 96 3.22 16.83 -25.40
N THR A 97 1.91 16.96 -25.60
CA THR A 97 1.32 17.18 -26.92
C THR A 97 0.66 18.56 -26.98
N VAL A 98 1.00 19.36 -27.99
CA VAL A 98 0.31 20.62 -28.29
C VAL A 98 -0.88 20.30 -29.20
N LEU A 99 -2.08 20.71 -28.79
CA LEU A 99 -3.31 20.52 -29.52
C LEU A 99 -3.72 21.84 -30.22
N PRO A 100 -4.52 21.79 -31.30
CA PRO A 100 -5.01 23.01 -31.96
C PRO A 100 -5.77 23.94 -31.02
N THR A 101 -6.40 23.38 -29.98
CA THR A 101 -7.21 24.09 -28.98
C THR A 101 -6.55 24.17 -27.61
N GLY A 102 -5.28 23.76 -27.45
CA GLY A 102 -4.57 23.86 -26.17
C GLY A 102 -3.46 22.84 -25.96
N TYR A 103 -3.43 22.20 -24.78
CA TYR A 103 -2.33 21.32 -24.35
C TYR A 103 -2.83 20.02 -23.75
N GLN A 104 -2.05 18.96 -23.98
CA GLN A 104 -2.19 17.68 -23.31
C GLN A 104 -0.85 17.27 -22.70
N ALA A 105 -0.89 16.79 -21.45
CA ALA A 105 0.28 16.30 -20.74
C ALA A 105 0.00 14.89 -20.21
N ALA A 106 0.85 13.93 -20.58
CA ALA A 106 0.88 12.62 -19.95
C ALA A 106 1.82 12.68 -18.74
N LEU A 107 1.30 12.33 -17.56
CA LEU A 107 2.01 12.44 -16.29
C LEU A 107 2.17 11.06 -15.66
N GLU A 108 3.34 10.83 -15.07
CA GLU A 108 3.53 9.80 -14.06
C GLU A 108 3.50 10.47 -12.69
N VAL A 109 2.53 10.10 -11.86
CA VAL A 109 2.23 10.79 -10.60
C VAL A 109 2.31 9.80 -9.45
N LEU A 110 2.99 10.18 -8.38
CA LEU A 110 3.05 9.42 -7.13
C LEU A 110 2.16 10.10 -6.10
N VAL A 111 1.06 9.47 -5.74
CA VAL A 111 0.05 10.02 -4.81
C VAL A 111 0.23 9.44 -3.41
N ASP A 112 0.19 10.29 -2.38
CA ASP A 112 0.15 9.91 -0.96
C ASP A 112 -1.22 9.34 -0.59
N THR A 113 -1.36 8.03 -0.74
CA THR A 113 -2.61 7.34 -0.41
C THR A 113 -2.93 7.36 1.08
N ARG A 114 -1.92 7.44 1.97
CA ARG A 114 -2.13 7.53 3.42
C ARG A 114 -2.66 8.90 3.82
N GLY A 115 -2.11 9.97 3.24
CA GLY A 115 -2.60 11.33 3.41
C GLY A 115 -4.05 11.48 2.94
N VAL A 116 -4.37 10.95 1.76
CA VAL A 116 -5.75 10.92 1.23
C VAL A 116 -6.68 10.15 2.15
N GLU A 117 -6.29 8.94 2.57
CA GLU A 117 -7.07 8.10 3.47
C GLU A 117 -7.34 8.79 4.81
N LYS A 118 -6.31 9.35 5.46
CA LYS A 118 -6.44 10.07 6.73
C LYS A 118 -7.39 11.25 6.60
N ARG A 119 -7.36 11.98 5.47
CA ARG A 119 -8.31 13.08 5.22
C ARG A 119 -9.73 12.55 5.05
N LEU A 120 -9.94 11.53 4.23
CA LEU A 120 -11.25 10.90 4.05
C LEU A 120 -11.81 10.34 5.36
N ALA A 121 -10.97 9.78 6.23
CA ALA A 121 -11.33 9.34 7.58
C ALA A 121 -11.87 10.50 8.41
N SER A 122 -11.13 11.62 8.43
CA SER A 122 -11.52 12.83 9.18
C SER A 122 -12.83 13.44 8.70
N LEU A 123 -13.22 13.19 7.45
CA LEU A 123 -14.48 13.65 6.84
C LEU A 123 -15.64 12.65 6.99
N GLY A 124 -15.40 11.49 7.63
CA GLY A 124 -16.40 10.42 7.72
C GLY A 124 -16.85 9.94 6.34
N LEU A 125 -15.90 9.87 5.40
CA LEU A 125 -16.13 9.56 3.99
C LEU A 125 -15.41 8.29 3.53
N LEU A 126 -14.57 7.72 4.39
CA LEU A 126 -14.04 6.40 4.12
C LEU A 126 -15.22 5.43 4.06
N ARG A 127 -15.32 4.74 2.94
CA ARG A 127 -16.15 3.56 2.86
C ARG A 127 -15.72 2.64 4.00
N GLU A 128 -16.66 2.13 4.79
CA GLU A 128 -16.46 0.90 5.57
C GLU A 128 -16.16 -0.20 4.54
N ARG A 129 -14.90 -0.28 4.20
CA ARG A 129 -14.35 -1.26 3.29
C ARG A 129 -14.05 -2.42 4.19
N ASP A 130 -14.67 -3.57 3.94
CA ASP A 130 -14.33 -4.84 4.59
C ASP A 130 -12.83 -4.83 4.89
N GLU A 131 -12.49 -4.73 6.17
CA GLU A 131 -11.10 -4.68 6.63
C GLU A 131 -10.30 -5.90 6.12
N GLY A 132 -11.03 -6.92 5.65
CA GLY A 132 -10.64 -8.08 4.83
C GLY A 132 -9.81 -7.84 3.58
N SER A 133 -9.90 -6.68 2.90
CA SER A 133 -9.33 -6.55 1.54
C SER A 133 -8.03 -5.76 1.41
N ARG A 134 -7.60 -5.00 2.43
CA ARG A 134 -6.38 -4.20 2.35
C ARG A 134 -5.20 -4.96 2.92
N LEU A 135 -4.12 -5.02 2.15
CA LEU A 135 -2.85 -5.55 2.62
C LEU A 135 -2.27 -4.59 3.66
N ARG A 136 -2.05 -5.07 4.87
CA ARG A 136 -1.47 -4.32 6.00
C ARG A 136 -0.30 -5.07 6.60
N GLU A 137 0.67 -4.32 7.09
CA GLU A 137 1.77 -4.86 7.89
C GLU A 137 1.29 -4.98 9.33
N VAL A 138 1.40 -6.18 9.88
CA VAL A 138 1.18 -6.47 11.29
C VAL A 138 2.51 -6.90 11.88
N ARG A 139 2.95 -6.17 12.91
CA ARG A 139 4.12 -6.57 13.70
C ARG A 139 3.69 -7.66 14.67
N LEU A 140 4.10 -8.89 14.41
CA LEU A 140 3.80 -10.06 15.23
C LEU A 140 4.99 -10.37 16.13
N SER A 141 4.80 -10.23 17.44
CA SER A 141 5.80 -10.51 18.47
C SER A 141 5.39 -11.76 19.23
N ILE A 142 6.22 -12.81 19.21
CA ILE A 142 5.93 -14.06 19.93
C ILE A 142 7.06 -14.33 20.91
N SER A 143 6.69 -14.37 22.18
CA SER A 143 7.56 -14.74 23.29
C SER A 143 7.34 -16.20 23.72
N GLY A 144 8.33 -16.83 24.33
CA GLY A 144 8.25 -18.21 24.83
C GLY A 144 8.54 -19.28 23.78
N VAL A 145 9.08 -18.91 22.61
CA VAL A 145 9.57 -19.87 21.61
C VAL A 145 10.86 -20.49 22.14
N THR A 146 10.79 -21.74 22.59
CA THR A 146 11.90 -22.44 23.26
C THR A 146 12.45 -23.64 22.49
N SER A 147 11.77 -24.05 21.41
CA SER A 147 12.20 -25.14 20.54
C SER A 147 12.12 -24.74 19.07
N TYR A 148 12.95 -25.38 18.25
CA TYR A 148 12.89 -25.23 16.80
C TYR A 148 11.54 -25.72 16.24
N GLN A 149 10.92 -26.72 16.88
CA GLN A 149 9.60 -27.22 16.48
C GLN A 149 8.51 -26.16 16.66
N SER A 150 8.48 -25.43 17.78
CA SER A 150 7.54 -24.32 17.97
C SER A 150 7.77 -23.21 16.95
N TYR A 151 9.03 -22.92 16.60
CA TYR A 151 9.37 -21.97 15.54
C TYR A 151 8.81 -22.40 14.17
N VAL A 152 9.06 -23.64 13.75
CA VAL A 152 8.56 -24.17 12.47
C VAL A 152 7.04 -24.20 12.44
N ALA A 153 6.39 -24.50 13.57
CA ALA A 153 4.94 -24.48 13.68
C ALA A 153 4.36 -23.06 13.48
N ILE A 154 5.04 -22.02 13.96
CA ILE A 154 4.67 -20.62 13.72
C ILE A 154 4.78 -20.27 12.23
N GLU A 155 5.93 -20.53 11.60
CA GLU A 155 6.12 -20.24 10.18
C GLU A 155 5.11 -20.99 9.31
N ARG A 156 4.84 -22.24 9.65
CA ARG A 156 3.83 -23.04 8.97
C ARG A 156 2.43 -22.44 9.11
N LEU A 157 2.06 -21.99 10.31
CA LEU A 157 0.76 -21.33 10.53
C LEU A 157 0.62 -20.07 9.69
N LEU A 158 1.68 -19.24 9.62
CA LEU A 158 1.71 -18.04 8.79
C LEU A 158 1.61 -18.37 7.29
N ALA A 159 2.34 -19.38 6.83
CA ALA A 159 2.34 -19.81 5.43
C ALA A 159 1.01 -20.44 4.98
N GLU A 160 0.32 -21.13 5.89
CA GLU A 160 -1.00 -21.75 5.63
C GLU A 160 -2.17 -20.76 5.79
N ASP A 161 -1.90 -19.48 6.06
CA ASP A 161 -2.94 -18.47 6.17
C ASP A 161 -3.26 -17.80 4.83
N THR A 162 -4.50 -18.00 4.38
CA THR A 162 -5.02 -17.42 3.13
C THR A 162 -5.03 -15.90 3.13
N GLU A 163 -5.07 -15.27 4.31
CA GLU A 163 -5.01 -13.83 4.47
C GLU A 163 -3.57 -13.31 4.54
N VAL A 164 -2.60 -14.13 4.96
CA VAL A 164 -1.18 -13.78 4.92
C VAL A 164 -0.67 -13.89 3.49
N GLN A 165 -0.13 -12.80 2.95
CA GLN A 165 0.48 -12.76 1.62
C GLN A 165 1.99 -12.98 1.68
N ASP A 166 2.63 -12.47 2.73
CA ASP A 166 4.08 -12.56 2.91
C ASP A 166 4.43 -12.39 4.40
N PHE A 167 5.56 -12.90 4.83
CA PHE A 167 6.08 -12.65 6.17
C PHE A 167 7.60 -12.79 6.22
N ALA A 168 8.24 -11.97 7.05
CA ALA A 168 9.68 -12.00 7.25
C ALA A 168 10.03 -11.76 8.72
N ILE A 169 11.10 -12.39 9.19
CA ILE A 169 11.65 -12.10 10.52
C ILE A 169 12.29 -10.72 10.49
N ALA A 170 11.85 -9.86 11.41
CA ALA A 170 12.44 -8.56 11.65
C ALA A 170 13.50 -8.63 12.75
N GLU A 171 13.24 -9.34 13.85
CA GLU A 171 14.14 -9.44 14.99
C GLU A 171 14.06 -10.86 15.60
N MET A 172 15.21 -11.36 16.07
CA MET A 172 15.34 -12.67 16.70
C MET A 172 16.12 -12.54 18.01
N GLY A 173 15.53 -13.03 19.09
CA GLY A 173 16.14 -13.11 20.42
C GLY A 173 16.00 -14.50 21.03
N PRO A 174 16.55 -14.73 22.24
CA PRO A 174 16.63 -16.07 22.83
C PRO A 174 15.27 -16.77 23.03
N THR A 175 14.22 -16.00 23.35
CA THR A 175 12.86 -16.50 23.55
C THR A 175 11.81 -15.60 22.90
N LEU A 176 12.24 -14.63 22.09
CA LEU A 176 11.39 -13.61 21.49
C LEU A 176 11.69 -13.53 19.99
N PHE A 177 10.66 -13.63 19.19
CA PHE A 177 10.76 -13.50 17.74
C PHE A 177 9.76 -12.46 17.28
N ILE A 178 10.20 -11.59 16.36
CA ILE A 178 9.36 -10.55 15.77
C ILE A 178 9.31 -10.77 14.27
N TRP A 179 8.11 -10.96 13.76
CA TRP A 179 7.81 -11.00 12.33
C TRP A 179 7.15 -9.71 11.87
N LYS A 180 7.46 -9.32 10.65
CA LYS A 180 6.61 -8.47 9.82
C LYS A 180 5.72 -9.38 9.01
N VAL A 181 4.42 -9.30 9.23
CA VAL A 181 3.42 -10.13 8.55
C VAL A 181 2.61 -9.23 7.64
N MET A 182 2.64 -9.51 6.35
CA MET A 182 1.79 -8.88 5.37
C MET A 182 0.50 -9.67 5.24
N MET A 183 -0.61 -9.12 5.72
CA MET A 183 -1.89 -9.80 5.67
C MET A 183 -3.03 -8.90 5.20
N ARG A 184 -4.04 -9.53 4.60
CA ARG A 184 -5.35 -8.92 4.36
C ARG A 184 -6.24 -9.26 5.55
N GLY A 185 -7.27 -8.47 5.85
CA GLY A 185 -8.15 -8.81 6.98
C GLY A 185 -7.54 -8.54 8.34
N ASP A 186 -8.31 -8.84 9.39
CA ASP A 186 -8.07 -8.36 10.75
C ASP A 186 -7.03 -9.16 11.54
N ALA A 187 -6.20 -8.44 12.30
CA ALA A 187 -5.19 -9.02 13.17
C ALA A 187 -5.80 -9.96 14.24
N GLY A 188 -7.06 -9.73 14.61
CA GLY A 188 -7.84 -10.60 15.48
C GLY A 188 -8.08 -12.00 14.91
N ARG A 189 -8.22 -12.15 13.58
CA ARG A 189 -8.34 -13.49 12.95
C ARG A 189 -7.03 -14.26 13.06
N LEU A 190 -5.92 -13.61 12.74
CA LEU A 190 -4.57 -14.18 12.91
C LEU A 190 -4.38 -14.60 14.38
N THR A 191 -4.73 -13.72 15.31
CA THR A 191 -4.69 -13.99 16.75
C THR A 191 -5.54 -15.22 17.13
N ALA A 192 -6.77 -15.32 16.63
CA ALA A 192 -7.65 -16.47 16.89
C ALA A 192 -7.06 -17.79 16.39
N ARG A 193 -6.34 -17.77 15.26
CA ARG A 193 -5.63 -18.96 14.75
C ARG A 193 -4.48 -19.37 15.64
N PHE A 194 -3.67 -18.40 16.11
CA PHE A 194 -2.60 -18.70 17.07
C PHE A 194 -3.17 -19.31 18.35
N LEU A 195 -4.28 -18.80 18.87
CA LEU A 195 -4.95 -19.35 20.06
C LEU A 195 -5.48 -20.78 19.85
N ALA A 196 -5.92 -21.10 18.64
CA ALA A 196 -6.43 -22.44 18.30
C ALA A 196 -5.32 -23.46 18.00
N ALA A 197 -4.10 -23.01 17.72
CA ALA A 197 -2.98 -23.87 17.37
C ALA A 197 -2.29 -24.47 18.60
N ASP A 198 -1.61 -25.60 18.37
CA ASP A 198 -0.73 -26.23 19.35
C ASP A 198 0.72 -26.09 18.89
N PHE A 199 1.59 -25.61 19.78
CA PHE A 199 3.00 -25.35 19.48
C PHE A 199 3.91 -26.28 20.27
N ASP A 200 3.71 -27.59 20.11
CA ASP A 200 4.43 -28.64 20.84
C ASP A 200 4.09 -28.62 22.35
N GLY A 201 2.79 -28.67 22.65
CA GLY A 201 2.29 -28.60 24.03
C GLY A 201 2.37 -27.21 24.68
N LEU A 202 2.82 -26.19 23.95
CA LEU A 202 2.68 -24.79 24.33
C LEU A 202 1.38 -24.21 23.78
N LYS A 203 0.64 -23.50 24.63
CA LYS A 203 -0.54 -22.72 24.27
C LYS A 203 -0.19 -21.26 24.08
N ALA A 204 -0.75 -20.67 23.02
CA ALA A 204 -0.67 -19.24 22.81
C ALA A 204 -1.61 -18.50 23.76
N ARG A 205 -1.14 -17.37 24.28
CA ARG A 205 -1.94 -16.37 24.98
C ARG A 205 -1.74 -15.01 24.32
N VAL A 206 -2.82 -14.22 24.23
CA VAL A 206 -2.74 -12.84 23.74
C VAL A 206 -2.24 -11.95 24.87
N ILE A 207 -1.16 -11.22 24.62
CA ILE A 207 -0.68 -10.14 25.49
C ILE A 207 -1.31 -8.83 25.00
N THR A 208 -1.20 -8.58 23.69
CA THR A 208 -1.71 -7.36 23.03
C THR A 208 -2.24 -7.75 21.64
N ALA A 209 -3.40 -7.24 21.26
CA ALA A 209 -3.94 -7.39 19.90
C ALA A 209 -4.51 -6.05 19.43
N GLU A 210 -3.68 -5.29 18.75
CA GLU A 210 -4.01 -4.02 18.11
C GLU A 210 -4.00 -4.18 16.58
N ARG A 211 -4.50 -3.16 15.88
CA ARG A 211 -4.68 -3.19 14.42
C ARG A 211 -3.40 -3.53 13.63
N GLU A 212 -2.24 -3.07 14.10
CA GLU A 212 -0.94 -3.20 13.44
C GLU A 212 0.10 -3.96 14.30
N ARG A 213 -0.30 -4.43 15.49
CA ARG A 213 0.60 -5.05 16.46
C ARG A 213 -0.10 -6.20 17.17
N VAL A 214 0.49 -7.38 17.09
CA VAL A 214 0.02 -8.57 17.82
C VAL A 214 1.17 -9.07 18.67
N GLU A 215 0.90 -9.28 19.95
CA GLU A 215 1.86 -9.81 20.91
C GLU A 215 1.29 -11.06 21.55
N LEU A 216 2.03 -12.15 21.43
CA LEU A 216 1.67 -13.46 21.93
C LEU A 216 2.74 -13.97 22.90
N GLY A 217 2.30 -14.72 23.89
CA GLY A 217 3.16 -15.57 24.70
C GLY A 217 2.84 -17.03 24.46
N LEU A 218 3.86 -17.87 24.39
CA LEU A 218 3.75 -19.31 24.43
C LEU A 218 4.10 -19.80 25.83
N SER A 219 3.21 -20.57 26.45
CA SER A 219 3.44 -21.20 27.74
C SER A 219 2.71 -22.54 27.83
N ARG A 220 3.13 -23.39 28.77
CA ARG A 220 2.39 -24.62 29.12
C ARG A 220 1.10 -24.30 29.87
#